data_AF-A0A965RJX4-F1
#
_entry.id   AF-A0A965RJX4-F1
#
_cell.length_a   1.000
_cell.length_b   1.000
_cell.length_c   1.000
_cell.angle_alpha   90.00
_cell.angle_beta   90.00
_cell.angle_gamma   90.00
#
_symmetry.space_group_name_H-M   'P 1'
#
loop_
_entity.id
_entity.type
_entity.pdbx_description
1 polymer ?
#
loop_
_entity_poly.entity_id
_entity_poly.type
_entity_poly.pdbx_seq_one_letter_code
_entity_poly.pdbx_strand_id
1 'polypeptide(L)'
;MGYEEIAQSVFNKIRAKAIDRNLSFSINIQELYGLYVNQNKLCAISGVPIKFKKNHKDEQTASLDRIDSNKPYTLDNVQWVHKKVNTMKWNLKQEEFLYWCKIIHNYHK
;
A
#
# COMPACT_ATOMS: atom_id res chain seq x y z
N MET A 1 19.49 4.57 8.78
CA MET A 1 18.37 5.07 9.61
C MET A 1 17.05 4.67 8.94
N GLY A 2 16.12 4.14 9.71
CA GLY A 2 14.84 3.55 9.30
C GLY A 2 14.18 2.94 10.53
N TYR A 3 13.06 2.24 10.35
CA TYR A 3 12.42 1.49 11.44
C TYR A 3 12.15 0.07 10.95
N GLU A 4 12.81 -0.89 11.59
CA GLU A 4 12.76 -2.32 11.23
C GLU A 4 13.01 -2.53 9.72
N GLU A 5 12.06 -3.12 9.00
CA GLU A 5 12.17 -3.41 7.56
C GLU A 5 11.87 -2.19 6.67
N ILE A 6 11.39 -1.07 7.24
CA ILE A 6 11.05 0.13 6.49
C ILE A 6 12.24 1.10 6.54
N ALA A 7 12.93 1.24 5.41
CA ALA A 7 13.97 2.25 5.27
C ALA A 7 13.38 3.68 5.35
N GLN A 8 14.10 4.61 5.97
CA GLN A 8 13.67 6.01 6.08
C GLN A 8 13.40 6.65 4.70
N SER A 9 14.18 6.26 3.69
CA SER A 9 14.01 6.73 2.32
C SER A 9 12.69 6.27 1.68
N VAL A 10 12.16 5.10 2.07
CA VAL A 10 10.85 4.61 1.62
C VAL A 10 9.75 5.43 2.27
N PHE A 11 9.81 5.63 3.59
CA PHE A 11 8.87 6.47 4.32
C PHE A 11 8.81 7.90 3.78
N ASN A 12 9.97 8.54 3.60
CA ASN A 12 10.05 9.90 3.06
C ASN A 12 9.46 10.00 1.66
N LYS A 13 9.69 9.01 0.78
CA LYS A 13 9.08 8.97 -0.57
C LYS A 13 7.57 8.85 -0.52
N ILE A 14 7.02 8.04 0.38
CA ILE A 14 5.57 7.90 0.57
C ILE A 14 4.99 9.24 1.02
N ARG A 15 5.55 9.84 2.07
CA ARG A 15 5.11 11.14 2.60
C ARG A 15 5.22 12.25 1.55
N ALA A 16 6.32 12.33 0.81
CA ALA A 16 6.49 13.33 -0.24
C ALA A 16 5.41 13.21 -1.33
N LYS A 17 5.06 11.98 -1.75
CA LYS A 17 3.99 11.74 -2.73
C LYS A 17 2.59 12.09 -2.21
N ALA A 18 2.37 12.03 -0.89
CA ALA A 18 1.11 12.49 -0.31
C ALA A 18 1.02 14.02 -0.36
N ILE A 19 2.10 14.70 0.04
CA ILE A 19 2.22 16.17 0.04
C ILE A 19 2.07 16.72 -1.39
N ASP A 20 2.74 16.13 -2.37
CA ASP A 20 2.65 16.50 -3.79
C ASP A 20 1.20 16.47 -4.34
N ARG A 21 0.36 15.63 -3.75
CA ARG A 21 -1.06 15.48 -4.10
C ARG A 21 -1.99 16.29 -3.19
N ASN A 22 -1.45 17.15 -2.34
CA ASN A 22 -2.19 17.92 -1.32
C ASN A 22 -3.02 17.02 -0.37
N LEU A 23 -2.47 15.85 -0.01
CA LEU A 23 -3.12 14.93 0.92
C LEU A 23 -2.45 15.02 2.29
N SER A 24 -3.26 15.19 3.34
CA SER A 24 -2.79 15.10 4.73
C SER A 24 -2.15 13.72 4.99
N PHE A 25 -1.07 13.74 5.78
CA PHE A 25 -0.28 12.56 6.13
C PHE A 25 0.01 12.57 7.63
N SER A 26 -0.77 11.78 8.38
CA SER A 26 -0.79 11.78 9.84
C SER A 26 -0.29 10.47 10.46
N ILE A 27 0.57 9.75 9.74
CA ILE A 27 1.07 8.42 10.12
C ILE A 27 2.59 8.47 10.29
N ASN A 28 3.11 7.87 11.35
CA ASN A 28 4.55 7.72 11.55
C ASN A 28 5.08 6.36 11.02
N ILE A 29 6.40 6.20 10.98
CA ILE A 29 7.03 5.00 10.40
C ILE A 29 6.79 3.75 11.27
N GLN A 30 6.63 3.91 12.59
CA GLN A 30 6.35 2.82 13.52
C GLN A 30 4.92 2.28 13.35
N GLU A 31 3.93 3.16 13.20
CA GLU A 31 2.55 2.78 12.89
C GLU A 31 2.45 2.04 11.57
N LEU A 32 3.16 2.50 10.54
CA LEU A 32 3.22 1.82 9.25
C LEU A 32 3.87 0.44 9.34
N TYR A 33 4.89 0.26 10.18
CA TYR A 33 5.48 -1.05 10.41
C TYR A 33 4.54 -1.95 11.23
N GLY A 34 3.88 -1.42 12.26
CA GLY A 34 2.86 -2.13 13.02
C GLY A 34 1.75 -2.66 12.12
N LEU A 35 1.25 -1.84 11.20
CA LEU A 35 0.29 -2.25 10.18
C LEU A 35 0.84 -3.37 9.27
N TYR A 36 2.09 -3.27 8.85
CA TYR A 36 2.74 -4.29 8.01
C TYR A 36 2.81 -5.66 8.71
N VAL A 37 3.16 -5.66 9.99
CA VAL A 37 3.20 -6.88 10.81
C VAL A 37 1.79 -7.41 11.07
N ASN A 38 0.82 -6.55 11.41
CA ASN A 38 -0.56 -6.93 11.66
C ASN A 38 -1.24 -7.54 10.42
N GLN A 39 -0.83 -7.14 9.22
CA GLN A 39 -1.25 -7.75 7.96
C GLN A 39 -0.52 -9.07 7.64
N ASN A 40 0.26 -9.63 8.56
CA ASN A 40 1.08 -10.82 8.36
C ASN A 40 2.04 -10.71 7.17
N LYS A 41 2.48 -9.49 6.82
CA LYS A 41 3.30 -9.22 5.63
C LYS A 41 2.65 -9.68 4.32
N LEU A 42 1.31 -9.71 4.27
CA LEU A 42 0.52 -10.04 3.10
C LEU A 42 -0.13 -8.79 2.51
N CYS A 43 -0.34 -8.83 1.20
CA CYS A 43 -1.16 -7.86 0.48
C CYS A 43 -2.58 -7.91 1.05
N ALA A 44 -3.07 -6.81 1.62
CA ALA A 44 -4.40 -6.74 2.23
C ALA A 44 -5.55 -7.06 1.25
N ILE A 45 -5.33 -6.85 -0.05
CA ILE A 45 -6.35 -7.09 -1.08
C ILE A 45 -6.25 -8.52 -1.66
N SER A 46 -5.05 -8.99 -2.01
CA SER A 46 -4.88 -10.24 -2.76
C SER A 46 -4.32 -11.40 -1.94
N GLY A 47 -3.94 -11.18 -0.69
CA GLY A 47 -3.37 -12.20 0.20
C GLY A 47 -1.95 -12.67 -0.16
N VAL A 48 -1.35 -12.18 -1.25
CA VAL A 48 0.00 -12.60 -1.66
C VAL A 48 1.08 -11.96 -0.76
N PRO A 49 2.23 -12.63 -0.52
CA PRO A 49 3.32 -12.05 0.26
C PRO A 49 3.88 -10.76 -0.34
N ILE A 50 4.23 -9.81 0.53
CA ILE A 50 4.86 -8.54 0.16
C ILE A 50 6.08 -8.26 1.02
N LYS A 51 7.09 -7.60 0.44
CA LYS A 51 8.37 -7.33 1.10
C LYS A 51 8.91 -5.94 0.80
N PHE A 52 9.62 -5.38 1.78
CA PHE A 52 10.56 -4.29 1.55
C PHE A 52 11.87 -4.84 0.99
N LYS A 53 12.54 -4.06 0.13
CA LYS A 53 13.84 -4.46 -0.39
C LYS A 53 14.90 -4.37 0.71
N LYS A 54 15.79 -5.37 0.79
CA LYS A 54 16.95 -5.32 1.69
C LYS A 54 18.14 -4.65 1.00
N ASN A 55 18.33 -4.94 -0.28
CA ASN A 55 19.38 -4.37 -1.11
C ASN A 55 18.84 -3.69 -2.37
N HIS A 56 19.69 -2.93 -3.07
CA HIS A 56 19.31 -2.26 -4.32
C HIS A 56 18.90 -3.21 -5.45
N LYS A 57 19.42 -4.44 -5.44
CA LYS A 57 19.08 -5.50 -6.40
C LYS A 57 17.75 -6.18 -6.08
N ASP A 58 17.24 -6.06 -4.85
CA ASP A 58 16.01 -6.71 -4.44
C ASP A 58 14.80 -5.93 -4.92
N GLU A 59 13.80 -6.66 -5.41
CA GLU A 59 12.51 -6.08 -5.71
C GLU A 59 11.75 -5.76 -4.40
N GLN A 60 11.38 -4.49 -4.23
CA GLN A 60 10.37 -4.10 -3.25
C GLN A 60 8.97 -4.32 -3.87
N THR A 61 8.14 -5.08 -3.17
CA THR A 61 6.75 -5.34 -3.58
C THR A 61 5.73 -4.68 -2.67
N ALA A 62 6.08 -4.42 -1.41
CA ALA A 62 5.24 -3.66 -0.48
C ALA A 62 5.04 -2.22 -0.97
N SER A 63 3.77 -1.84 -1.14
CA SER A 63 3.33 -0.52 -1.58
C SER A 63 2.21 -0.05 -0.67
N LEU A 64 2.29 1.21 -0.21
CA LEU A 64 1.24 1.79 0.63
C LEU A 64 0.09 2.26 -0.26
N ASP A 65 -1.10 1.71 -0.01
CA ASP A 65 -2.35 2.07 -0.68
C ASP A 65 -3.31 2.76 0.31
N ARG A 66 -4.22 3.56 -0.23
CA ARG A 66 -5.34 4.15 0.53
C ARG A 66 -6.60 3.35 0.23
N ILE A 67 -7.27 2.82 1.26
CA ILE A 67 -8.49 2.01 1.11
C ILE A 67 -9.55 2.80 0.32
N ASP A 68 -9.80 4.04 0.76
CA ASP A 68 -10.51 5.05 -0.02
C ASP A 68 -9.53 6.10 -0.56
N SER A 69 -9.38 6.12 -1.88
CA SER A 69 -8.51 7.04 -2.60
C SER A 69 -8.95 8.51 -2.54
N ASN A 70 -10.12 8.81 -1.97
CA ASN A 70 -10.60 10.18 -1.73
C ASN A 70 -10.25 10.69 -0.33
N LYS A 71 -9.77 9.83 0.56
CA LYS A 71 -9.42 10.15 1.96
C LYS A 71 -7.91 10.36 2.13
N PRO A 72 -7.48 11.07 3.20
CA PRO A 72 -6.06 11.31 3.49
C PRO A 72 -5.33 10.02 3.93
N TYR A 73 -4.02 10.14 4.18
CA TYR A 73 -3.23 9.08 4.80
C TYR A 73 -3.41 9.15 6.33
N THR A 74 -4.32 8.32 6.83
CA THR A 74 -4.59 8.04 8.25
C THR A 74 -4.46 6.53 8.49
N LEU A 75 -4.15 6.10 9.71
CA LEU A 75 -3.88 4.68 10.01
C LEU A 75 -5.07 3.76 9.65
N ASP A 76 -6.29 4.25 9.79
CA ASP A 76 -7.54 3.57 9.46
C ASP A 76 -7.88 3.55 7.95
N ASN A 77 -7.20 4.37 7.13
CA ASN A 77 -7.45 4.48 5.69
C ASN A 77 -6.26 3.99 4.84
N VAL A 78 -5.21 3.42 5.43
CA VAL A 78 -4.08 2.89 4.67
C VAL A 78 -3.92 1.39 4.87
N GLN A 79 -3.30 0.75 3.90
CA GLN A 79 -2.99 -0.68 3.92
C GLN A 79 -1.76 -0.96 3.07
N TRP A 80 -1.03 -2.03 3.42
CA TRP A 80 0.03 -2.54 2.57
C TRP A 80 -0.52 -3.48 1.52
N VAL A 81 -0.20 -3.22 0.26
CA VAL A 81 -0.60 -4.05 -0.87
C VAL A 81 0.61 -4.38 -1.74
N HIS A 82 0.45 -5.37 -2.61
CA HIS A 82 1.44 -5.63 -3.64
C HIS A 82 1.44 -4.49 -4.66
N LYS A 83 2.60 -3.99 -5.08
CA LYS A 83 2.70 -2.84 -6.00
C LYS A 83 1.90 -3.01 -7.29
N LYS A 84 1.83 -4.22 -7.85
CA LYS A 84 1.00 -4.52 -9.04
C LYS A 84 -0.49 -4.32 -8.74
N VAL A 85 -0.95 -4.75 -7.56
CA VAL A 85 -2.34 -4.55 -7.12
C VAL A 85 -2.62 -3.07 -6.91
N ASN A 86 -1.70 -2.32 -6.30
CA ASN A 86 -1.84 -0.86 -6.17
C ASN A 86 -1.94 -0.18 -7.55
N THR A 87 -1.11 -0.59 -8.51
CA THR A 87 -1.16 -0.08 -9.89
C THR A 87 -2.50 -0.39 -10.56
N MET A 88 -3.05 -1.59 -10.39
CA MET A 88 -4.36 -1.95 -10.94
C MET A 88 -5.51 -1.18 -10.27
N LYS A 89 -5.48 -1.02 -8.94
CA LYS A 89 -6.49 -0.25 -8.19
C LYS A 89 -6.43 1.24 -8.51
N TRP A 90 -5.24 1.76 -8.77
CA TRP A 90 -4.97 3.17 -9.09
C TRP A 90 -5.62 4.14 -8.10
N ASN A 91 -6.67 4.85 -8.50
CA ASN A 91 -7.42 5.80 -7.69
C ASN A 91 -8.86 5.34 -7.40
N LEU A 92 -9.23 4.11 -7.77
CA LEU A 92 -10.53 3.55 -7.46
C LEU A 92 -10.70 3.39 -5.94
N LYS A 93 -11.95 3.40 -5.50
CA LYS A 93 -12.30 2.85 -4.18
C LYS A 93 -12.09 1.34 -4.21
N GLN A 94 -11.71 0.76 -3.07
CA GLN A 94 -11.46 -0.69 -3.01
C GLN A 94 -12.68 -1.52 -3.47
N GLU A 95 -13.89 -1.16 -3.05
CA GLU A 95 -15.11 -1.86 -3.43
C GLU A 95 -15.33 -1.86 -4.95
N GLU A 96 -15.11 -0.71 -5.59
CA GLU A 96 -15.21 -0.56 -7.04
C GLU A 96 -14.16 -1.41 -7.78
N PHE A 97 -12.91 -1.39 -7.30
CA PHE A 97 -11.85 -2.22 -7.85
C PHE A 97 -12.21 -3.73 -7.77
N LEU A 98 -12.65 -4.20 -6.61
CA LEU A 98 -13.04 -5.60 -6.41
C LEU A 98 -14.26 -6.00 -7.24
N TYR A 99 -15.22 -5.08 -7.42
CA TYR A 99 -16.37 -5.28 -8.29
C TYR A 99 -15.94 -5.53 -9.74
N TRP A 100 -15.07 -4.67 -10.29
CA TRP A 100 -14.58 -4.85 -11.66
C TRP A 100 -13.75 -6.12 -11.82
N CYS A 101 -12.89 -6.46 -10.86
CA CYS A 101 -12.17 -7.73 -10.86
C CYS A 101 -13.12 -8.93 -10.95
N LYS A 102 -14.21 -8.92 -10.17
CA LYS A 102 -15.22 -9.99 -10.17
C LYS A 102 -15.93 -10.09 -11.52
N ILE A 103 -16.35 -8.96 -12.11
CA ILE A 103 -17.02 -8.94 -13.41
C ILE A 103 -16.12 -9.52 -14.49
N ILE A 104 -14.88 -9.02 -14.59
CA ILE A 104 -13.93 -9.45 -15.62
C ILE A 104 -13.61 -10.93 -15.46
N HIS A 105 -13.34 -11.39 -14.24
CA HIS A 105 -13.06 -12.80 -13.98
C HIS A 105 -14.23 -13.70 -14.37
N ASN A 106 -15.47 -13.33 -14.02
CA ASN A 106 -16.65 -14.13 -14.33
C ASN A 106 -16.94 -14.19 -15.84
N TYR A 107 -16.64 -13.14 -16.61
CA TYR A 107 -16.86 -13.13 -18.06
C TYR A 107 -15.86 -14.04 -18.80
N HIS A 108 -14.64 -14.20 -18.28
CA HIS A 108 -13.59 -15.03 -18.86
C HIS A 108 -13.42 -16.40 -18.16
N LYS A 109 -14.40 -16.81 -17.34
CA LYS A 109 -14.38 -18.07 -16.61
C LYS A 109 -14.79 -19.25 -17.50
#